data_AF-A0A942MBL4-F1
#
_entry.id   AF-A0A942MBL4-F1
#
_cell.length_a   1.000
_cell.length_b   1.000
_cell.length_c   1.000
_cell.angle_alpha   90.00
_cell.angle_beta   90.00
_cell.angle_gamma   90.00
#
_symmetry.space_group_name_H-M   'P 1'
#
loop_
_entity.id
_entity.type
_entity.pdbx_description
1 polymer ?
#
loop_
_entity_poly.entity_id
_entity_poly.type
_entity_poly.pdbx_seq_one_letter_code
_entity_poly.pdbx_strand_id
1 'polypeptide(L)'
;MAEHYGTAVIPARVKAPQDKATVEGSVGIISTWILAALRNQQFLSLHELNEAIRVKLTDFNNKPFQKKDGSRASLFEEERSFLLPLPPKPFELATWRVATVQFNYCSTTMFA
;
A
#
# COMPACT_ATOMS: atom_id res chain seq x y z
N MET A 1 3.03 9.42 -11.34
CA MET A 1 2.88 8.10 -10.68
C MET A 1 2.25 7.06 -11.62
N ALA A 2 1.01 7.24 -12.07
CA ALA A 2 0.31 6.29 -12.95
C ALA A 2 1.10 5.95 -14.23
N GLU A 3 1.52 6.98 -14.96
CA GLU A 3 2.37 6.83 -16.15
C GLU A 3 3.72 6.16 -15.85
N HIS A 4 4.35 6.51 -14.71
CA HIS A 4 5.65 5.96 -14.30
C HIS A 4 5.63 4.44 -14.13
N TYR A 5 4.51 3.89 -13.65
CA TYR A 5 4.34 2.45 -13.46
C TYR A 5 3.49 1.78 -14.55
N GLY A 6 3.22 2.47 -15.68
CA GLY A 6 2.38 1.94 -16.76
C GLY A 6 0.96 1.56 -16.29
N THR A 7 0.45 2.20 -15.25
CA THR A 7 -0.83 1.87 -14.60
C THR A 7 -1.92 2.83 -15.06
N ALA A 8 -3.06 2.31 -15.52
CA ALA A 8 -4.24 3.11 -15.81
C ALA A 8 -5.00 3.44 -14.51
N VAL A 9 -5.24 4.73 -14.24
CA VAL A 9 -6.07 5.16 -13.10
C VAL A 9 -7.50 5.35 -13.58
N ILE A 10 -8.38 4.44 -13.17
CA ILE A 10 -9.82 4.54 -13.45
C ILE A 10 -10.49 5.15 -12.21
N PRO A 11 -11.02 6.38 -12.29
CA PRO A 11 -11.69 7.01 -11.16
C PRO A 11 -13.01 6.28 -10.85
N ALA A 12 -13.34 6.13 -9.57
CA ALA A 12 -14.64 5.63 -9.13
C ALA A 12 -15.72 6.71 -9.33
N ARG A 13 -16.97 6.29 -9.48
CA ARG A 13 -18.12 7.20 -9.61
C ARG A 13 -18.22 8.11 -8.39
N VAL A 14 -18.36 9.41 -8.66
CA VAL A 14 -18.57 10.44 -7.63
C VAL A 14 -19.85 10.12 -6.85
N LYS A 15 -19.76 10.09 -5.51
CA LYS A 15 -20.87 9.81 -4.56
C LYS A 15 -21.50 8.42 -4.63
N ALA A 16 -20.89 7.47 -5.35
CA ALA A 16 -21.29 6.06 -5.36
C ALA A 16 -20.05 5.16 -5.19
N PRO A 17 -19.50 5.01 -3.97
CA PRO A 17 -18.25 4.28 -3.71
C PRO A 17 -18.31 2.77 -3.94
N GLN A 18 -19.39 2.24 -4.55
CA GLN A 18 -19.58 0.82 -4.80
C GLN A 18 -18.56 0.24 -5.80
N ASP A 19 -17.93 1.07 -6.63
CA ASP A 19 -16.96 0.62 -7.64
C ASP A 19 -15.68 0.00 -7.04
N LYS A 20 -15.47 0.12 -5.72
CA LYS A 20 -14.31 -0.44 -4.99
C LYS A 20 -14.71 -1.31 -3.79
N ALA A 21 -15.98 -1.74 -3.71
CA ALA A 21 -16.52 -2.43 -2.54
C ALA A 21 -15.71 -3.69 -2.13
N THR A 22 -15.23 -4.46 -3.11
CA THR A 22 -14.42 -5.67 -2.85
C THR A 22 -13.08 -5.34 -2.18
N VAL A 23 -12.43 -4.26 -2.60
CA VAL A 23 -11.15 -3.82 -2.04
C VAL A 23 -11.35 -3.26 -0.63
N GLU A 24 -12.32 -2.37 -0.45
CA GLU A 24 -12.64 -1.78 0.85
C GLU A 24 -13.04 -2.85 1.88
N GLY A 25 -13.90 -3.80 1.48
CA GLY A 25 -14.29 -4.92 2.32
C GLY A 25 -13.11 -5.80 2.70
N SER A 26 -12.22 -6.09 1.76
CA SER A 26 -11.02 -6.89 2.02
C SER A 26 -10.06 -6.19 3.00
N VAL A 27 -9.82 -4.89 2.80
CA VAL A 27 -8.97 -4.08 3.68
C VAL A 27 -9.56 -4.02 5.10
N GLY A 28 -10.88 -3.82 5.23
CA GLY A 28 -11.56 -3.81 6.52
C GLY A 28 -11.47 -5.16 7.27
N ILE A 29 -11.58 -6.28 6.55
CA ILE A 29 -11.43 -7.62 7.14
C ILE A 29 -10.00 -7.83 7.63
N ILE A 30 -9.00 -7.48 6.81
CA ILE A 30 -7.58 -7.64 7.16
C ILE A 30 -7.25 -6.80 8.39
N SER A 31 -7.61 -5.52 8.40
CA SER A 31 -7.31 -4.62 9.51
C SER A 31 -7.95 -5.09 10.81
N THR A 32 -9.23 -5.47 10.77
CA THR A 32 -9.95 -6.00 11.94
C THR A 32 -9.30 -7.29 12.45
N TRP A 33 -8.90 -8.19 11.55
CA TRP A 33 -8.28 -9.45 11.93
C TRP A 33 -6.91 -9.25 12.59
N ILE A 34 -6.06 -8.39 12.01
CA ILE A 34 -4.74 -8.06 12.58
C ILE A 34 -4.91 -7.38 13.93
N LEU A 35 -5.79 -6.39 14.04
CA LEU A 35 -6.06 -5.70 15.31
C LEU A 35 -6.57 -6.68 16.37
N ALA A 36 -7.50 -7.58 16.02
CA ALA A 36 -7.99 -8.60 16.94
C ALA A 36 -6.90 -9.57 17.39
N ALA A 37 -5.95 -9.91 16.52
CA ALA A 37 -4.82 -10.79 16.86
C ALA A 37 -3.79 -10.11 17.77
N LEU A 38 -3.61 -8.80 17.65
CA LEU A 38 -2.62 -8.03 18.42
C LEU A 38 -3.21 -7.34 19.67
N ARG A 39 -4.53 -7.40 19.89
CA ARG A 39 -5.25 -6.63 20.94
C ARG A 39 -4.76 -6.81 22.38
N ASN A 40 -4.10 -7.94 22.68
CA ASN A 40 -3.60 -8.28 24.01
C ASN A 40 -2.06 -8.17 24.11
N GLN A 41 -1.42 -7.56 23.12
CA GLN A 41 0.02 -7.35 23.07
C GLN A 41 0.31 -5.87 23.28
N GLN A 42 1.37 -5.57 24.05
CA GLN A 42 1.88 -4.22 24.21
C GLN A 42 3.18 -4.10 23.43
N PHE A 43 3.32 -3.00 22.70
CA PHE A 43 4.50 -2.70 21.90
C PHE A 43 5.17 -1.46 22.48
N LEU A 44 6.49 -1.49 22.58
CA LEU A 44 7.28 -0.39 23.13
C LEU A 44 7.89 0.50 22.04
N SER A 45 7.72 0.11 20.77
CA SER A 45 8.13 0.91 19.61
C SER A 45 7.23 0.69 18.40
N LEU A 46 7.19 1.68 17.51
CA LEU A 46 6.51 1.54 16.22
C LEU A 46 7.15 0.48 15.33
N HIS A 47 8.48 0.29 15.43
CA HIS A 47 9.18 -0.74 14.69
C HIS A 47 8.67 -2.14 15.06
N GLU A 48 8.59 -2.43 16.35
CA GLU A 48 8.09 -3.71 16.88
C GLU A 48 6.64 -3.97 16.45
N LEU A 49 5.77 -2.95 16.54
CA LEU A 49 4.40 -3.03 16.05
C LEU A 49 4.35 -3.34 14.55
N ASN A 50 5.15 -2.67 13.73
CA ASN A 50 5.20 -2.90 12.29
C ASN A 50 5.66 -4.32 11.94
N GLU A 51 6.64 -4.86 12.68
CA GLU A 51 7.07 -6.25 12.52
C GLU A 51 5.94 -7.23 12.88
N ALA A 52 5.25 -7.02 14.00
CA ALA A 52 4.12 -7.86 14.39
C ALA A 52 2.98 -7.81 13.37
N ILE A 53 2.67 -6.64 12.81
CA ILE A 53 1.71 -6.47 11.73
C ILE A 53 2.14 -7.26 10.48
N ARG A 54 3.41 -7.20 10.08
CA ARG A 54 3.95 -7.93 8.91
C ARG A 54 3.82 -9.44 9.08
N VAL A 55 4.09 -9.95 10.27
CA VAL A 55 3.90 -11.37 10.59
C VAL A 55 2.43 -11.75 10.42
N LYS A 56 1.51 -10.99 11.03
CA LYS A 56 0.07 -11.28 10.92
C LYS A 56 -0.47 -11.13 9.51
N LEU A 57 0.02 -10.16 8.75
CA LEU A 57 -0.33 -10.02 7.34
C LEU A 57 0.11 -11.25 6.52
N THR A 58 1.31 -11.75 6.77
CA THR A 58 1.81 -12.98 6.14
C THR A 58 0.95 -14.19 6.50
N ASP A 59 0.60 -14.36 7.79
CA ASP A 59 -0.31 -15.42 8.26
C ASP A 59 -1.66 -15.35 7.51
N PHE A 60 -2.23 -14.15 7.38
CA PHE A 60 -3.51 -13.94 6.71
C PHE A 60 -3.45 -14.26 5.21
N ASN A 61 -2.36 -13.90 4.55
CA ASN A 61 -2.18 -14.14 3.11
C ASN A 61 -1.99 -15.63 2.79
N ASN A 62 -1.33 -16.38 3.69
CA ASN A 62 -1.15 -17.82 3.56
C ASN A 62 -2.37 -18.64 4.01
N LYS A 63 -3.32 -18.02 4.72
CA LYS A 63 -4.53 -18.70 5.17
C LYS A 63 -5.37 -19.18 3.96
N PRO A 64 -5.79 -20.45 3.92
CA PRO A 64 -6.63 -20.97 2.85
C PRO A 64 -7.95 -20.22 2.74
N PHE A 65 -8.49 -20.13 1.52
CA PHE A 65 -9.83 -19.60 1.30
C PHE A 65 -10.89 -20.55 1.87
N GLN A 66 -12.08 -20.00 2.18
CA GLN A 66 -13.19 -20.79 2.71
C GLN A 66 -13.98 -21.53 1.62
N LYS A 67 -13.98 -21.01 0.38
CA LYS A 67 -14.84 -21.48 -0.73
C LYS A 67 -14.06 -21.82 -2.01
N LYS A 68 -12.73 -21.77 -1.95
CA LYS A 68 -11.83 -22.00 -3.09
C LYS A 68 -10.59 -22.70 -2.57
N ASP A 69 -9.97 -23.53 -3.41
CA ASP A 69 -8.65 -24.10 -3.11
C ASP A 69 -7.54 -23.05 -3.20
N GLY A 70 -6.49 -23.24 -2.40
CA GLY A 70 -5.34 -22.35 -2.32
C GLY A 70 -5.49 -21.19 -1.33
N SER A 71 -4.58 -20.22 -1.43
CA SER A 71 -4.49 -19.05 -0.55
C SER A 71 -4.26 -17.77 -1.37
N ARG A 72 -4.29 -16.59 -0.72
CA ARG A 72 -3.98 -15.33 -1.40
C ARG A 72 -2.55 -15.32 -1.92
N ALA A 73 -1.62 -15.89 -1.15
CA ALA A 73 -0.22 -16.05 -1.56
C ALA A 73 -0.08 -16.96 -2.79
N SER A 74 -0.83 -18.07 -2.84
CA SER A 74 -0.82 -18.99 -3.99
C SER A 74 -1.33 -18.32 -5.26
N LEU A 75 -2.44 -17.58 -5.19
CA LEU A 75 -2.95 -16.82 -6.34
C LEU A 75 -1.97 -15.74 -6.80
N PHE A 76 -1.33 -15.05 -5.87
CA PHE A 76 -0.33 -14.05 -6.22
C PHE A 76 0.85 -14.67 -6.98
N GLU A 77 1.31 -15.87 -6.59
CA GLU A 77 2.42 -16.54 -7.26
C GLU A 77 2.04 -16.99 -8.68
N GLU A 78 0.78 -17.41 -8.91
CA GLU A 78 0.26 -17.67 -10.26
C GLU A 78 0.27 -16.40 -11.13
N GLU A 79 -0.20 -15.28 -10.57
CA GLU A 79 -0.26 -13.99 -11.27
C GLU A 79 1.10 -13.33 -11.47
N ARG A 80 2.10 -13.67 -10.63
CA ARG A 80 3.43 -13.05 -10.62
C ARG A 80 4.12 -13.07 -11.98
N SER A 81 3.93 -14.14 -12.74
CA SER A 81 4.50 -14.32 -14.08
C SER A 81 3.94 -13.34 -15.11
N PHE A 82 2.75 -12.79 -14.88
CA PHE A 82 2.07 -11.84 -15.76
C PHE A 82 2.29 -10.37 -15.35
N LEU A 83 2.99 -10.12 -14.24
CA LEU A 83 3.26 -8.76 -13.77
C LEU A 83 4.33 -8.08 -14.60
N LEU A 84 4.14 -6.78 -14.86
CA LEU A 84 5.15 -5.95 -15.50
C LEU A 84 6.37 -5.77 -14.57
N PRO A 85 7.60 -5.73 -15.12
CA PRO A 85 8.78 -5.42 -14.32
C PRO A 85 8.69 -4.01 -13.75
N LEU A 86 9.18 -3.81 -12.53
CA LEU A 86 9.27 -2.49 -11.93
C LEU A 86 10.31 -1.63 -12.67
N PRO A 87 10.02 -0.34 -12.90
CA PRO A 87 11.01 0.60 -13.38
C PRO A 87 12.24 0.61 -12.45
N PRO A 88 13.47 0.77 -12.97
CA PRO A 88 14.69 0.71 -12.17
C PRO A 88 14.81 1.85 -11.18
N LYS A 89 14.07 2.95 -11.37
CA LYS A 89 14.02 4.09 -10.46
C LYS A 89 12.62 4.22 -9.86
N PRO A 90 12.50 4.39 -8.53
CA PRO A 90 11.22 4.66 -7.91
C PRO A 90 10.66 6.01 -8.39
N PHE A 91 9.34 6.14 -8.33
CA PHE A 91 8.68 7.41 -8.62
C PHE A 91 9.01 8.44 -7.51
N GLU A 92 9.52 9.60 -7.89
CA GLU A 92 9.78 10.73 -6.99
C GLU A 92 8.76 11.84 -7.26
N LEU A 93 8.05 12.28 -6.20
CA LEU A 93 7.16 13.43 -6.27
C LEU A 93 7.97 14.71 -6.20
N ALA A 94 8.21 15.34 -7.36
CA ALA A 94 8.84 16.66 -7.41
C ALA A 94 7.78 17.75 -7.66
N THR A 95 7.56 18.60 -6.65
CA THR A 95 6.74 19.81 -6.80
C THR A 95 7.67 21.00 -7.00
N TRP A 96 7.77 21.48 -8.24
CA TRP A 96 8.59 22.64 -8.56
C TRP A 96 7.84 23.92 -8.21
N ARG A 97 8.45 24.78 -7.38
CA ARG A 97 7.99 26.15 -7.16
C ARG A 97 9.05 27.10 -7.67
N VAL A 98 8.66 28.02 -8.55
CA VAL A 98 9.53 29.11 -8.99
C VAL A 98 9.56 30.14 -7.86
N ALA A 99 10.64 30.14 -7.09
CA ALA A 99 10.92 31.19 -6.11
C ALA A 99 12.02 32.09 -6.68
N THR A 100 11.75 33.39 -6.79
CA THR A 100 12.78 34.39 -7.10
C THR A 100 13.62 34.59 -5.84
N VAL A 101 14.76 33.93 -5.77
CA VAL A 101 15.68 34.05 -4.63
C VAL A 101 16.50 35.33 -4.82
N GLN A 102 16.45 36.25 -3.85
CA GLN A 102 17.37 37.40 -3.83
C GLN A 102 18.81 36.91 -3.63
N PHE A 103 19.80 37.62 -4.19
CA PHE A 103 21.22 37.23 -4.27
C PHE A 103 21.87 36.74 -2.95
N ASN A 104 21.26 37.05 -1.79
CA ASN A 104 21.78 36.78 -0.45
C ASN A 104 20.93 35.82 0.40
N TYR A 105 20.02 35.03 -0.18
CA TYR A 105 19.21 34.08 0.59
C TYR A 105 19.53 32.62 0.27
N CYS A 106 19.71 31.81 1.32
CA CYS A 106 19.72 30.36 1.23
C CYS A 106 18.28 29.86 1.30
N SER A 107 17.73 29.39 0.18
CA SER A 107 16.44 28.69 0.17
C SER A 107 16.67 27.22 0.55
N THR A 108 16.45 26.87 1.82
CA THR A 108 16.35 25.46 2.23
C THR A 108 15.00 24.93 1.73
N THR A 109 14.97 24.39 0.53
CA THR A 109 13.83 23.59 0.05
C THR A 109 13.84 22.26 0.81
N MET A 110 13.16 22.23 1.96
CA MET A 110 12.81 20.94 2.59
C MET A 110 11.76 20.27 1.69
N PHE A 111 12.17 19.20 1.03
CA PHE A 111 11.25 18.22 0.48
C PHE A 111 10.55 17.55 1.66
N ALA A 112 9.26 17.84 1.83
CA ALA A 112 8.37 17.12 2.73
C ALA A 112 7.48 16.19 1.88
#